data_AF-A0A1F8J2J9-F1
#
_entry.id   AF-A0A1F8J2J9-F1
#
_cell.length_a   1.000
_cell.length_b   1.000
_cell.length_c   1.000
_cell.angle_alpha   90.00
_cell.angle_beta   90.00
_cell.angle_gamma   90.00
#
_symmetry.space_group_name_H-M   'P 1'
#
loop_
_entity.id
_entity.type
_entity.pdbx_description
1 polymer ?
#
loop_
_entity_poly.entity_id
_entity_poly.type
_entity_poly.pdbx_seq_one_letter_code
_entity_poly.pdbx_strand_id
1 'polypeptide(L)'
;MENQFQVLETWTFEILEAIKKDIKQEHMDAHLEFYRKYFGNRPKKGLTTTEIFSAYAKELSEGNEEFSAWIVNRWVFKNGELYEHFVNQLSSINPDFASIETLNLEESQRVLEGAEESFGAIPVFLFSLLNGVVFPKTVLMDLEKKAEIARQARDSQVEQTQEQQSFEKVIASQQREITRLEAKLLGVQKKYTRDTEALKKHVKALQKQQ
;
A
#
# COMPACT_ATOMS: atom_id res chain seq x y z
N MET A 1 -31.54 3.71 0.71
CA MET A 1 -30.29 2.99 0.99
C MET A 1 -29.36 3.99 1.63
N GLU A 2 -28.86 3.71 2.85
CA GLU A 2 -27.75 4.50 3.39
C GLU A 2 -26.56 4.32 2.44
N ASN A 3 -25.84 5.41 2.17
CA ASN A 3 -24.67 5.36 1.31
C ASN A 3 -23.59 4.54 2.04
N GLN A 4 -23.33 3.31 1.57
CA GLN A 4 -22.35 2.40 2.17
C GLN A 4 -20.95 3.03 2.33
N PHE A 5 -20.60 4.01 1.48
CA PHE A 5 -19.35 4.74 1.55
C PHE A 5 -19.32 5.85 2.62
N GLN A 6 -20.46 6.20 3.22
CA GLN A 6 -20.46 7.03 4.45
C GLN A 6 -19.95 6.23 5.65
N VAL A 7 -20.35 4.96 5.77
CA VAL A 7 -19.84 4.07 6.84
C VAL A 7 -18.38 3.68 6.58
N LEU A 8 -18.01 3.53 5.30
CA LEU A 8 -16.66 3.17 4.85
C LEU A 8 -15.75 4.38 4.59
N GLU A 9 -16.08 5.59 5.07
CA GLU A 9 -15.30 6.80 4.78
C GLU A 9 -13.83 6.62 5.19
N THR A 10 -13.59 6.06 6.38
CA THR A 10 -12.25 5.80 6.93
C THR A 10 -11.50 4.66 6.26
N TRP A 11 -12.18 3.89 5.40
CA TRP A 11 -11.65 2.73 4.67
C TRP A 11 -11.59 2.95 3.16
N THR A 12 -12.07 4.11 2.70
CA THR A 12 -12.18 4.40 1.26
C THR A 12 -10.81 4.34 0.59
N PHE A 13 -9.75 4.75 1.27
CA PHE A 13 -8.40 4.68 0.73
C PHE A 13 -7.97 3.23 0.45
N GLU A 14 -8.18 2.32 1.40
CA GLU A 14 -7.86 0.89 1.26
C GLU A 14 -8.65 0.24 0.13
N ILE A 15 -9.93 0.58 0.01
CA ILE A 15 -10.80 0.09 -1.06
C ILE A 15 -10.25 0.53 -2.43
N LEU A 16 -9.94 1.83 -2.58
CA LEU A 16 -9.44 2.39 -3.83
C LEU A 16 -8.03 1.89 -4.18
N GLU A 17 -7.15 1.68 -3.20
CA GLU A 17 -5.79 1.16 -3.44
C GLU A 17 -5.83 -0.24 -4.05
N ALA A 18 -6.76 -1.11 -3.63
CA ALA A 18 -6.92 -2.45 -4.18
C ALA A 18 -7.27 -2.47 -5.68
N ILE A 19 -7.98 -1.45 -6.18
CA ILE A 19 -8.46 -1.35 -7.57
C ILE A 19 -7.80 -0.20 -8.36
N LYS A 20 -6.71 0.35 -7.83
CA LYS A 20 -6.03 1.55 -8.36
C LYS A 20 -5.64 1.45 -9.83
N LYS A 21 -5.23 0.26 -10.29
CA LYS A 21 -4.86 0.04 -11.69
C LYS A 21 -6.08 0.19 -12.60
N ASP A 22 -7.19 -0.43 -12.22
CA ASP A 22 -8.45 -0.40 -12.96
C ASP A 22 -9.03 1.02 -12.96
N ILE A 23 -8.92 1.75 -11.84
CA ILE A 23 -9.26 3.18 -11.77
C ILE A 23 -8.51 3.99 -12.83
N LYS A 24 -7.18 3.84 -12.91
CA LYS A 24 -6.33 4.64 -13.79
C LYS A 24 -6.48 4.29 -15.27
N GLN A 25 -6.72 3.01 -15.57
CA GLN A 25 -6.68 2.47 -16.93
C GLN A 25 -8.05 2.32 -17.58
N GLU A 26 -9.12 2.21 -16.79
CA GLU A 26 -10.47 1.98 -17.32
C GLU A 26 -11.38 3.13 -16.94
N HIS A 27 -11.61 3.34 -15.64
CA HIS A 27 -12.66 4.25 -15.18
C HIS A 27 -12.34 5.71 -15.54
N MET A 28 -11.11 6.16 -15.32
CA MET A 28 -10.69 7.52 -15.70
C MET A 28 -10.69 7.77 -17.21
N ASP A 29 -10.66 6.73 -18.05
CA ASP A 29 -10.80 6.86 -19.51
C ASP A 29 -12.27 6.87 -19.94
N ALA A 30 -13.10 6.03 -19.30
CA ALA A 30 -14.53 5.94 -19.60
C ALA A 30 -15.33 7.15 -19.09
N HIS A 31 -14.97 7.73 -17.94
CA HIS A 31 -15.72 8.81 -17.29
C HIS A 31 -15.02 10.17 -17.48
N LEU A 32 -15.00 10.67 -18.72
CA LEU A 32 -14.35 11.94 -19.08
C LEU A 32 -14.95 13.16 -18.37
N GLU A 33 -16.25 13.15 -18.06
CA GLU A 33 -16.91 14.25 -17.34
C GLU A 33 -16.37 14.36 -15.91
N PHE A 34 -16.27 13.23 -15.19
CA PHE A 34 -15.61 13.16 -13.89
C PHE A 34 -14.15 13.60 -13.99
N TYR A 35 -13.41 13.10 -14.99
CA TYR A 35 -12.01 13.48 -15.16
C TYR A 35 -11.85 15.00 -15.31
N ARG A 36 -12.69 15.63 -16.15
CA ARG A 36 -12.68 17.08 -16.35
C ARG A 36 -13.13 17.84 -15.10
N LYS A 37 -14.12 17.35 -14.36
CA LYS A 37 -14.63 17.95 -13.10
C LYS A 37 -13.52 18.09 -12.05
N TYR A 38 -12.69 17.06 -11.87
CA TYR A 38 -11.67 17.04 -10.80
C TYR A 38 -10.25 17.36 -11.24
N PHE A 39 -9.88 17.04 -12.48
CA PHE A 39 -8.50 17.16 -12.96
C PHE A 39 -8.35 18.11 -14.16
N GLY A 40 -9.45 18.60 -14.72
CA GLY A 40 -9.46 19.50 -15.87
C GLY A 40 -8.72 18.90 -17.07
N ASN A 41 -7.72 19.64 -17.57
CA ASN A 41 -6.86 19.21 -18.69
C ASN A 41 -5.48 18.72 -18.25
N ARG A 42 -5.25 18.48 -16.94
CA ARG A 42 -3.97 17.96 -16.46
C ARG A 42 -3.69 16.59 -17.08
N PRO A 43 -2.44 16.25 -17.41
CA PRO A 43 -2.09 14.93 -17.91
C PRO A 43 -2.13 13.88 -16.79
N LYS A 44 -2.68 12.68 -17.07
CA LYS A 44 -2.80 11.58 -16.11
C LYS A 44 -1.50 11.21 -15.39
N LYS A 45 -0.37 11.28 -16.10
CA LYS A 45 0.97 10.97 -15.55
C LYS A 45 1.39 11.91 -14.43
N GLY A 46 0.84 13.13 -14.39
CA GLY A 46 1.13 14.13 -13.35
C GLY A 46 0.16 14.11 -12.17
N LEU A 47 -0.71 13.10 -12.07
CA LEU A 47 -1.65 12.93 -10.96
C LEU A 47 -1.10 11.94 -9.94
N THR A 48 -1.00 12.38 -8.69
CA THR A 48 -0.63 11.54 -7.56
C THR A 48 -1.79 10.62 -7.18
N THR A 49 -1.48 9.50 -6.51
CA THR A 49 -2.50 8.57 -6.00
C THR A 49 -3.45 9.27 -5.03
N THR A 50 -2.91 10.09 -4.13
CA THR A 50 -3.70 10.84 -3.15
C THR A 50 -4.67 11.79 -3.82
N GLU A 51 -4.24 12.57 -4.82
CA GLU A 51 -5.15 13.45 -5.59
C GLU A 51 -6.28 12.65 -6.24
N ILE A 52 -5.96 11.50 -6.83
CA ILE A 52 -6.97 10.64 -7.47
C ILE A 52 -7.96 10.15 -6.41
N PHE A 53 -7.48 9.57 -5.31
CA PHE A 53 -8.36 8.98 -4.31
C PHE A 53 -9.21 10.02 -3.58
N SER A 54 -8.70 11.23 -3.34
CA SER A 54 -9.51 12.33 -2.80
C SER A 54 -10.65 12.73 -3.73
N ALA A 55 -10.45 12.71 -5.06
CA ALA A 55 -11.53 12.99 -6.01
C ALA A 55 -12.63 11.90 -5.98
N TYR A 56 -12.23 10.63 -5.93
CA TYR A 56 -13.18 9.51 -5.81
C TYR A 56 -13.91 9.54 -4.46
N ALA A 57 -13.21 9.76 -3.34
CA ALA A 57 -13.84 9.87 -2.03
C ALA A 57 -14.90 10.99 -2.00
N LYS A 58 -14.64 12.11 -2.69
CA LYS A 58 -15.61 13.20 -2.82
C LYS A 58 -16.83 12.83 -3.68
N GLU A 59 -16.66 12.13 -4.80
CA GLU A 59 -17.81 11.62 -5.57
C GLU A 59 -18.64 10.59 -4.79
N LEU A 60 -17.97 9.73 -4.03
CA LEU A 60 -18.65 8.71 -3.23
C LEU A 60 -19.43 9.33 -2.08
N SER A 61 -18.91 10.37 -1.43
CA SER A 61 -19.64 11.09 -0.38
C SER A 61 -20.80 11.92 -0.93
N GLU A 62 -20.70 12.40 -2.18
CA GLU A 62 -21.80 13.03 -2.92
C GLU A 62 -22.92 12.04 -3.32
N GLY A 63 -22.74 10.74 -3.09
CA GLY A 63 -23.77 9.72 -3.30
C GLY A 63 -23.87 9.22 -4.73
N ASN A 64 -22.76 9.25 -5.49
CA ASN A 64 -22.72 8.73 -6.85
C ASN A 64 -22.86 7.19 -6.85
N GLU A 65 -24.07 6.70 -7.07
CA GLU A 65 -24.42 5.26 -7.04
C GLU A 65 -23.69 4.46 -8.13
N GLU A 66 -23.53 5.05 -9.33
CA GLU A 66 -22.83 4.40 -10.45
C GLU A 66 -21.37 4.12 -10.08
N PHE A 67 -20.69 5.12 -9.52
CA PHE A 67 -19.31 4.99 -9.08
C PHE A 67 -19.19 4.00 -7.92
N SER A 68 -20.11 4.09 -6.97
CA SER A 68 -20.16 3.18 -5.82
C SER A 68 -20.28 1.72 -6.28
N ALA A 69 -21.22 1.43 -7.19
CA ALA A 69 -21.43 0.10 -7.74
C ALA A 69 -20.21 -0.38 -8.55
N TRP A 70 -19.61 0.48 -9.37
CA TRP A 70 -18.42 0.12 -10.14
C TRP A 70 -17.25 -0.26 -9.23
N ILE A 71 -16.99 0.53 -8.18
CA ILE A 71 -15.93 0.27 -7.21
C ILE A 71 -16.16 -1.04 -6.47
N VAL A 72 -17.37 -1.26 -5.94
CA VAL A 72 -17.73 -2.50 -5.24
C VAL A 72 -17.50 -3.70 -6.15
N ASN A 73 -18.02 -3.67 -7.37
CA ASN A 73 -17.88 -4.77 -8.33
C ASN A 73 -16.41 -5.05 -8.66
N ARG A 74 -15.59 -4.01 -8.89
CA ARG A 74 -14.16 -4.18 -9.16
C ARG A 74 -13.41 -4.72 -7.96
N TRP A 75 -13.74 -4.25 -6.75
CA TRP A 75 -13.11 -4.69 -5.53
C TRP A 75 -13.44 -6.16 -5.25
N VAL A 76 -14.71 -6.55 -5.38
CA VAL A 76 -15.15 -7.95 -5.23
C VAL A 76 -14.49 -8.85 -6.25
N PHE A 77 -14.39 -8.42 -7.51
CA PHE A 77 -13.72 -9.21 -8.55
C PHE A 77 -12.22 -9.42 -8.26
N LYS A 78 -11.52 -8.43 -7.70
CA LYS A 78 -10.12 -8.59 -7.25
C LYS A 78 -10.00 -9.57 -6.08
N ASN A 79 -11.04 -9.69 -5.27
CA ASN A 79 -11.12 -10.59 -4.12
C ASN A 79 -12.03 -11.79 -4.43
N GLY A 80 -11.93 -12.35 -5.65
CA GLY A 80 -12.79 -13.43 -6.11
C GLY A 80 -12.74 -14.69 -5.25
N GLU A 81 -11.56 -15.04 -4.71
CA GLU A 81 -11.42 -16.19 -3.80
C GLU A 81 -12.16 -15.97 -2.47
N LEU A 82 -12.14 -14.73 -1.96
CA LEU A 82 -12.90 -14.35 -0.76
C LEU A 82 -14.40 -14.38 -1.04
N TYR A 83 -14.82 -13.94 -2.22
CA TYR A 83 -16.20 -14.07 -2.67
C TYR A 83 -16.64 -15.55 -2.72
N GLU A 84 -15.83 -16.41 -3.34
CA GLU A 84 -16.10 -17.84 -3.41
C GLU A 84 -16.19 -18.48 -2.02
N HIS A 85 -15.28 -18.12 -1.10
CA HIS A 85 -15.33 -18.57 0.30
C HIS A 85 -16.67 -18.22 0.95
N PHE A 86 -17.09 -16.96 0.88
CA PHE A 86 -18.35 -16.50 1.48
C PHE A 86 -19.57 -17.16 0.83
N VAL A 87 -19.60 -17.28 -0.50
CA VAL A 87 -20.69 -17.96 -1.21
C VAL A 87 -20.79 -19.43 -0.78
N ASN A 88 -19.68 -20.14 -0.69
CA ASN A 88 -19.66 -21.54 -0.27
C ASN A 88 -20.19 -21.71 1.16
N GLN A 89 -19.74 -20.86 2.09
CA GLN A 89 -20.19 -20.93 3.48
C GLN A 89 -21.67 -20.56 3.63
N LEU A 90 -22.11 -19.46 2.99
CA LEU A 90 -23.50 -19.01 3.03
C LEU A 90 -24.45 -20.02 2.38
N SER A 91 -24.06 -20.59 1.23
CA SER A 91 -24.84 -21.63 0.54
C SER A 91 -24.98 -22.91 1.38
N SER A 92 -23.99 -23.18 2.26
CA SER A 92 -24.05 -24.32 3.18
C SER A 92 -25.04 -24.12 4.35
N ILE A 93 -25.41 -22.86 4.62
CA ILE A 93 -26.42 -22.49 5.63
C ILE A 93 -27.80 -22.47 4.98
N ASN A 94 -27.94 -21.75 3.87
CA ASN A 94 -29.16 -21.72 3.07
C ASN A 94 -28.80 -21.69 1.57
N PRO A 95 -29.28 -22.65 0.76
CA PRO A 95 -29.08 -22.65 -0.69
C PRO A 95 -29.58 -21.38 -1.39
N ASP A 96 -30.62 -20.74 -0.85
CA ASP A 96 -31.08 -19.41 -1.26
C ASP A 96 -30.53 -18.35 -0.30
N PHE A 97 -29.21 -18.22 -0.23
CA PHE A 97 -28.56 -17.33 0.75
C PHE A 97 -28.91 -15.84 0.57
N ALA A 98 -29.45 -15.45 -0.59
CA ALA A 98 -29.99 -14.12 -0.83
C ALA A 98 -31.25 -13.81 0.01
N SER A 99 -31.93 -14.85 0.51
CA SER A 99 -33.10 -14.74 1.39
C SER A 99 -32.75 -14.54 2.87
N ILE A 100 -31.47 -14.63 3.23
CA ILE A 100 -31.03 -14.48 4.63
C ILE A 100 -31.13 -13.01 5.03
N GLU A 101 -32.01 -12.68 5.97
CA GLU A 101 -32.16 -11.32 6.49
C GLU A 101 -31.16 -10.98 7.60
N THR A 102 -30.79 -11.96 8.43
CA THR A 102 -29.79 -11.82 9.50
C THR A 102 -29.25 -13.19 9.88
N LEU A 103 -27.93 -13.31 9.96
CA LEU A 103 -27.25 -14.50 10.48
C LEU A 103 -27.27 -14.50 12.00
N ASN A 104 -27.38 -15.67 12.63
CA ASN A 104 -27.12 -15.80 14.06
C ASN A 104 -25.60 -15.86 14.35
N LEU A 105 -25.22 -15.86 15.63
CA LEU A 105 -23.80 -15.86 16.03
C LEU A 105 -23.03 -17.10 15.56
N GLU A 106 -23.65 -18.27 15.63
CA GLU A 106 -23.02 -19.55 15.25
C GLU A 106 -22.82 -19.64 13.74
N GLU A 107 -23.84 -19.24 12.96
CA GLU A 107 -23.78 -19.10 11.51
C GLU A 107 -22.71 -18.09 11.10
N SER A 108 -22.61 -16.98 11.82
CA SER A 108 -21.61 -15.93 11.54
C SER A 108 -20.19 -16.45 11.74
N GLN A 109 -19.95 -17.19 12.82
CA GLN A 109 -18.66 -17.82 13.08
C GLN A 109 -18.29 -18.83 11.99
N ARG A 110 -19.27 -19.62 11.53
CA ARG A 110 -19.06 -20.59 10.44
C ARG A 110 -18.72 -19.92 9.11
N VAL A 111 -19.36 -18.80 8.79
CA VAL A 111 -19.01 -18.02 7.57
C VAL A 111 -17.60 -17.45 7.65
N LEU A 112 -17.20 -16.99 8.84
CA LEU A 112 -15.89 -16.39 9.08
C LEU A 112 -14.77 -17.40 9.32
N GLU A 113 -15.09 -18.69 9.47
CA GLU A 113 -14.13 -19.75 9.76
C GLU A 113 -13.05 -19.82 8.67
N GLY A 114 -11.79 -19.65 9.07
CA GLY A 114 -10.63 -19.65 8.17
C GLY A 114 -10.50 -18.42 7.25
N ALA A 115 -11.47 -17.49 7.25
CA ALA A 115 -11.47 -16.33 6.37
C ALA A 115 -10.36 -15.33 6.76
N GLU A 116 -10.26 -14.99 8.05
CA GLU A 116 -9.25 -14.05 8.55
C GLU A 116 -7.82 -14.60 8.36
N GLU A 117 -7.63 -15.90 8.50
CA GLU A 117 -6.33 -16.57 8.33
C GLU A 117 -5.90 -16.61 6.86
N SER A 118 -6.84 -16.85 5.95
CA SER A 118 -6.55 -17.01 4.52
C SER A 118 -6.45 -15.68 3.78
N PHE A 119 -7.30 -14.70 4.12
CA PHE A 119 -7.44 -13.45 3.37
C PHE A 119 -7.04 -12.21 4.16
N GLY A 120 -6.87 -12.33 5.48
CA GLY A 120 -6.55 -11.22 6.38
C GLY A 120 -7.80 -10.48 6.90
N ALA A 121 -7.63 -9.79 8.03
CA ALA A 121 -8.74 -9.12 8.71
C ALA A 121 -9.34 -7.95 7.91
N ILE A 122 -8.51 -7.15 7.22
CA ILE A 122 -8.99 -5.98 6.46
C ILE A 122 -9.89 -6.42 5.29
N PRO A 123 -9.46 -7.33 4.37
CA PRO A 123 -10.32 -7.74 3.27
C PRO A 123 -11.61 -8.40 3.72
N VAL A 124 -11.57 -9.23 4.78
CA VAL A 124 -12.76 -9.89 5.33
C VAL A 124 -13.77 -8.87 5.84
N PHE A 125 -13.32 -7.86 6.59
CA PHE A 125 -14.19 -6.78 7.07
C PHE A 125 -14.79 -5.96 5.91
N LEU A 126 -13.95 -5.53 4.96
CA LEU A 126 -14.41 -4.74 3.81
C LEU A 126 -15.39 -5.52 2.93
N PHE A 127 -15.13 -6.80 2.69
CA PHE A 127 -16.03 -7.66 1.93
C PHE A 127 -17.40 -7.78 2.59
N SER A 128 -17.41 -7.95 3.91
CA SER A 128 -18.64 -8.08 4.71
C SER A 128 -19.54 -6.85 4.56
N LEU A 129 -18.95 -5.65 4.53
CA LEU A 129 -19.68 -4.39 4.33
C LEU A 129 -20.05 -4.14 2.86
N LEU A 130 -19.12 -4.34 1.92
CA LEU A 130 -19.33 -4.05 0.49
C LEU A 130 -20.36 -4.97 -0.17
N ASN A 131 -20.45 -6.23 0.26
CA ASN A 131 -21.46 -7.18 -0.23
C ASN A 131 -22.71 -7.23 0.65
N GLY A 132 -22.78 -6.44 1.72
CA GLY A 132 -23.94 -6.40 2.62
C GLY A 132 -24.22 -7.73 3.31
N VAL A 133 -23.18 -8.44 3.76
CA VAL A 133 -23.37 -9.68 4.52
C VAL A 133 -24.09 -9.36 5.83
N VAL A 134 -25.22 -10.02 6.07
CA VAL A 134 -26.17 -9.69 7.15
C VAL A 134 -25.73 -10.22 8.52
N PHE A 135 -24.51 -9.87 8.94
CA PHE A 135 -23.98 -10.24 10.25
C PHE A 135 -24.65 -9.47 11.39
N PRO A 136 -24.72 -10.06 12.60
CA PRO A 136 -25.04 -9.34 13.82
C PRO A 136 -24.08 -8.17 14.05
N LYS A 137 -24.60 -7.07 14.62
CA LYS A 137 -23.80 -5.89 14.96
C LYS A 137 -22.57 -6.23 15.82
N THR A 138 -22.69 -7.18 16.74
CA THR A 138 -21.58 -7.62 17.60
C THR A 138 -20.44 -8.24 16.79
N VAL A 139 -20.75 -9.00 15.73
CA VAL A 139 -19.75 -9.62 14.85
C VAL A 139 -19.10 -8.56 13.97
N LEU A 140 -19.88 -7.65 13.40
CA LEU A 140 -19.35 -6.54 12.59
C LEU A 140 -18.38 -5.65 13.39
N MET A 141 -18.70 -5.34 14.65
CA MET A 141 -17.82 -4.58 15.52
C MET A 141 -16.51 -5.32 15.85
N ASP A 142 -16.55 -6.64 15.99
CA ASP A 142 -15.34 -7.43 16.20
C ASP A 142 -14.46 -7.45 14.96
N LEU A 143 -15.05 -7.65 13.77
CA LEU A 143 -14.36 -7.57 12.49
C LEU A 143 -13.72 -6.19 12.26
N GLU A 144 -14.45 -5.12 12.55
CA GLU A 144 -13.93 -3.74 12.46
C GLU A 144 -12.72 -3.55 13.36
N LYS A 145 -12.81 -3.98 14.63
CA LYS A 145 -11.71 -3.87 15.59
C LYS A 145 -10.48 -4.65 15.13
N LYS A 146 -10.66 -5.87 14.62
CA LYS A 146 -9.54 -6.68 14.10
C LYS A 146 -8.92 -6.05 12.85
N ALA A 147 -9.75 -5.53 11.94
CA ALA A 147 -9.28 -4.81 10.77
C ALA A 147 -8.49 -3.57 11.16
N GLU A 148 -8.92 -2.83 12.18
CA GLU A 148 -8.23 -1.64 12.70
C GLU A 148 -6.85 -2.00 13.28
N ILE A 149 -6.78 -3.07 14.09
CA ILE A 149 -5.51 -3.57 14.63
C ILE A 149 -4.57 -3.99 13.49
N ALA A 150 -5.09 -4.70 12.49
CA ALA A 150 -4.31 -5.11 11.32
C ALA A 150 -3.82 -3.89 10.51
N ARG A 151 -4.64 -2.84 10.38
CA ARG A 151 -4.26 -1.59 9.72
C ARG A 151 -3.11 -0.90 10.45
N GLN A 152 -3.22 -0.72 11.76
CA GLN A 152 -2.17 -0.11 12.58
C GLN A 152 -0.86 -0.90 12.53
N ALA A 153 -0.94 -2.23 12.56
CA ALA A 153 0.22 -3.09 12.44
C ALA A 153 0.90 -2.96 11.05
N ARG A 154 0.10 -2.93 9.98
CA ARG A 154 0.59 -2.72 8.61
C ARG A 154 1.28 -1.37 8.47
N ASP A 155 0.66 -0.31 8.95
CA ASP A 155 1.18 1.06 8.81
C ASP A 155 2.50 1.21 9.60
N SER A 156 2.57 0.65 10.81
CA SER A 156 3.81 0.57 11.61
C SER A 156 4.93 -0.20 10.90
N GLN A 157 4.58 -1.30 10.22
CA GLN A 157 5.56 -2.09 9.46
C GLN A 157 6.07 -1.34 8.23
N VAL A 158 5.20 -0.58 7.56
CA VAL A 158 5.58 0.27 6.42
C VAL A 158 6.54 1.36 6.87
N GLU A 159 6.27 2.03 7.99
CA GLU A 159 7.17 3.04 8.57
C GLU A 159 8.54 2.45 8.90
N GLN A 160 8.59 1.31 9.61
CA GLN A 160 9.86 0.63 9.93
C GLN A 160 10.65 0.25 8.68
N THR A 161 9.98 -0.24 7.64
CA THR A 161 10.63 -0.61 6.38
C THR A 161 11.21 0.61 5.67
N GLN A 162 10.50 1.74 5.67
CA GLN A 162 10.99 2.99 5.09
C GLN A 162 12.20 3.53 5.85
N GLU A 163 12.18 3.47 7.18
CA GLU A 163 13.31 3.85 8.03
C GLU A 163 14.54 2.99 7.75
N GLN A 164 14.37 1.66 7.66
CA GLN A 164 15.45 0.73 7.32
C GLN A 164 16.06 1.04 5.95
N GLN A 165 15.23 1.23 4.92
CA GLN A 165 15.70 1.58 3.59
C GLN A 165 16.42 2.94 3.56
N SER A 166 15.98 3.91 4.38
CA SER A 166 16.65 5.19 4.53
C SER A 166 18.04 5.02 5.16
N PHE A 167 18.11 4.23 6.23
CA PHE A 167 19.36 3.95 6.92
C PHE A 167 20.37 3.20 6.04
N GLU A 168 19.93 2.20 5.28
CA GLU A 168 20.75 1.48 4.31
C GLU A 168 21.32 2.40 3.23
N LYS A 169 20.54 3.36 2.73
CA LYS A 169 21.02 4.37 1.76
C LYS A 169 22.10 5.26 2.37
N VAL A 170 21.96 5.66 3.63
CA VAL A 170 22.96 6.45 4.35
C VAL A 170 24.26 5.65 4.51
N ILE A 171 24.18 4.39 4.96
CA ILE A 171 25.35 3.50 5.08
C ILE A 171 26.04 3.35 3.73
N ALA A 172 25.29 3.03 2.66
CA ALA A 172 25.86 2.85 1.34
C ALA A 172 26.56 4.12 0.82
N SER A 173 26.00 5.30 1.12
CA SER A 173 26.62 6.58 0.79
C SER A 173 27.93 6.79 1.56
N GLN A 174 27.93 6.56 2.87
CA GLN A 174 29.12 6.71 3.71
C GLN A 174 30.22 5.73 3.31
N GLN A 175 29.87 4.49 2.99
CA GLN A 175 30.83 3.48 2.56
C GLN A 175 31.55 3.90 1.25
N ARG A 176 30.80 4.46 0.29
CA ARG A 176 31.39 5.00 -0.95
C ARG A 176 32.35 6.16 -0.67
N GLU A 177 32.00 7.02 0.27
CA GLU A 177 32.85 8.14 0.66
C GLU A 177 34.14 7.68 1.34
N ILE A 178 34.05 6.71 2.27
CA ILE A 178 35.20 6.08 2.91
C ILE A 178 36.13 5.48 1.86
N THR A 179 35.62 4.65 0.95
CA THR A 179 36.44 4.05 -0.12
C THR A 179 37.13 5.11 -0.99
N ARG A 180 36.44 6.23 -1.29
CA ARG A 180 37.03 7.34 -2.04
C ARG A 180 38.15 8.03 -1.26
N LEU A 181 37.97 8.24 0.04
CA LEU A 181 38.97 8.88 0.91
C LEU A 181 40.18 7.98 1.13
N GLU A 182 39.98 6.68 1.32
CA GLU A 182 41.04 5.67 1.42
C GLU A 182 41.90 5.64 0.15
N ALA A 183 41.28 5.65 -1.04
CA ALA A 183 41.99 5.70 -2.30
C ALA A 183 42.84 6.98 -2.45
N LYS A 184 42.32 8.14 -2.00
CA LYS A 184 43.06 9.40 -1.98
C LYS A 184 44.25 9.35 -1.02
N LEU A 185 44.04 8.85 0.20
CA LEU A 185 45.10 8.67 1.21
C LEU A 185 46.24 7.80 0.69
N LEU A 186 45.91 6.67 0.07
CA LEU A 186 46.90 5.78 -0.54
C LEU A 186 47.69 6.49 -1.65
N GLY A 187 47.01 7.30 -2.48
CA GLY A 187 47.64 8.10 -3.52
C GLY A 187 48.62 9.14 -2.96
N VAL A 188 48.20 9.86 -1.91
CA VAL A 188 49.05 10.84 -1.20
C VAL A 188 50.26 10.15 -0.57
N GLN A 189 50.05 9.02 0.11
CA GLN A 189 51.13 8.25 0.73
C GLN A 189 52.16 7.81 -0.31
N LYS A 190 51.73 7.24 -1.44
CA LYS A 190 52.62 6.85 -2.55
C LYS A 190 53.42 8.03 -3.11
N LYS A 191 52.81 9.22 -3.21
CA LYS A 191 53.51 10.43 -3.65
C LYS A 191 54.60 10.83 -2.64
N TYR A 192 54.27 10.90 -1.36
CA TYR A 192 55.24 11.21 -0.31
C TYR A 192 56.42 10.23 -0.30
N THR A 193 56.18 8.93 -0.47
CA THR A 193 57.26 7.94 -0.53
C THR A 193 58.18 8.18 -1.72
N ARG A 194 57.63 8.47 -2.90
CA ARG A 194 58.43 8.81 -4.09
C ARG A 194 59.24 10.08 -3.91
N ASP A 195 58.62 11.14 -3.40
CA ASP A 195 59.26 12.44 -3.20
C ASP A 195 60.40 12.33 -2.16
N THR A 196 60.18 11.60 -1.07
CA THR A 196 61.22 11.36 -0.05
C THR A 196 62.37 10.50 -0.57
N GLU A 197 62.11 9.48 -1.40
CA GLU A 197 63.16 8.69 -2.05
C GLU A 197 63.98 9.52 -3.04
N ALA A 198 63.32 10.37 -3.84
CA ALA A 198 63.99 11.28 -4.76
C ALA A 198 64.88 12.26 -3.99
N LEU A 199 64.35 12.91 -2.95
CA LEU A 199 65.12 13.79 -2.07
C LEU A 199 66.33 13.09 -1.46
N LYS A 200 66.17 11.87 -0.94
CA LYS A 200 67.30 11.07 -0.41
C LYS A 200 68.38 10.82 -1.47
N LYS A 201 68.01 10.57 -2.72
CA LYS A 201 68.98 10.41 -3.82
C LYS A 201 69.71 11.73 -4.12
N HIS A 202 68.99 12.84 -4.19
CA HIS A 202 69.58 14.16 -4.40
C HIS A 202 70.55 14.55 -3.26
N VAL A 203 70.16 14.34 -2.00
CA VAL A 203 71.03 14.59 -0.84
C VAL A 203 72.31 13.75 -0.91
N LYS A 204 72.20 12.45 -1.22
CA LYS A 204 73.38 11.58 -1.40
C LYS A 204 74.29 12.03 -2.54
N ALA A 205 73.73 12.54 -3.64
CA ALA A 205 74.51 13.06 -4.76
C ALA A 205 75.28 14.33 -4.37
N LEU A 206 74.61 15.26 -3.67
CA LEU A 206 75.21 16.49 -3.16
C LEU A 206 76.32 16.21 -2.14
N GLN A 207 76.11 15.25 -1.23
CA GLN A 207 77.12 14.84 -0.25
C GLN A 207 78.37 14.20 -0.87
N LYS A 208 78.29 13.66 -2.09
CA LYS A 208 79.45 13.12 -2.83
C LYS A 208 80.23 14.18 -3.61
N GLN A 209 79.66 15.37 -3.79
CA GLN A 209 80.30 16.49 -4.50
C GLN A 209 81.02 17.46 -3.56
N GLN A 210 80.87 17.28 -2.24
CA GLN A 210 81.69 17.90 -1.20
C GLN A 210 82.81 16.95 -0.79
#